data_AF-A0A974P392-F1
#
_entry.id   AF-A0A974P392-F1
#
_cell.length_a   1.000
_cell.length_b   1.000
_cell.length_c   1.000
_cell.angle_alpha   90.00
_cell.angle_beta   90.00
_cell.angle_gamma   90.00
#
_symmetry.space_group_name_H-M   'P 1'
#
loop_
_entity.id
_entity.type
_entity.pdbx_description
1 polymer ?
#
loop_
_entity_poly.entity_id
_entity_poly.type
_entity_poly.pdbx_seq_one_letter_code
_entity_poly.pdbx_strand_id
1 'polypeptide(L)'
;MAHYADAGWGEGRDPAPWFSTTGYLERYPDVAEGGGNPFYHYLTTGRREGREATASAQALDYLVAEKLRRDGKADMPITAADRALAATEFDAAFYLFNNSDVAASGQDPLDHFLLRGWKEGRDPSRDFHLHDYLELNPDVAAAGVQPFVHFLAQGRSEGRIAKRRLGFRHDALARLRPLQERLADCEVWARAVPLDEASDFVLADSVSGRRHLHVTFSHDNYAAVVGGVQASVQREAVRFGSWAAITCTSIPRPLAHRRHRPRRPAAGVLWNGVKLGAFRPETLIEGLRSALADWTEGKRSFAIHSMLGHSSREVIDIVRIAGANAGHYWTHDFTSLCAGVHLLRNDIVNCGARPQAVRPAASASTAPTASCTSTSTPGCSAIWT
;
A
#
# COMPACT_ATOMS: atom_id res chain seq x y z
N MET A 1 31.39 -6.22 5.87
CA MET A 1 32.63 -6.98 5.57
C MET A 1 33.21 -6.67 4.20
N ALA A 2 32.43 -6.64 3.11
CA ALA A 2 32.94 -6.32 1.76
C ALA A 2 33.74 -5.01 1.69
N HIS A 3 33.20 -3.91 2.22
CA HIS A 3 33.89 -2.60 2.23
C HIS A 3 35.28 -2.62 2.90
N TYR A 4 35.44 -3.36 4.00
CA TYR A 4 36.73 -3.44 4.69
C TYR A 4 37.77 -4.20 3.87
N ALA A 5 37.36 -5.27 3.18
CA ALA A 5 38.26 -6.06 2.34
C ALA A 5 38.78 -5.26 1.13
N ASP A 6 37.91 -4.43 0.55
CA ASP A 6 38.20 -3.72 -0.71
C ASP A 6 38.94 -2.39 -0.52
N ALA A 7 38.55 -1.58 0.48
CA ALA A 7 39.09 -0.22 0.66
C ALA A 7 39.30 0.18 2.14
N GLY A 8 38.47 -0.35 3.05
CA GLY A 8 38.47 0.10 4.44
C GLY A 8 39.76 -0.15 5.21
N TRP A 9 40.56 -1.15 4.83
CA TRP A 9 41.89 -1.36 5.43
C TRP A 9 42.92 -0.31 5.00
N GLY A 10 42.83 0.19 3.75
CA GLY A 10 43.67 1.29 3.27
C GLY A 10 43.29 2.64 3.88
N GLU A 11 42.06 2.77 4.35
CA GLU A 11 41.56 3.91 5.12
C GLU A 11 41.90 3.84 6.62
N GLY A 12 42.61 2.79 7.07
CA GLY A 12 42.97 2.62 8.48
C GLY A 12 41.80 2.27 9.40
N ARG A 13 40.69 1.74 8.87
CA ARG A 13 39.54 1.31 9.69
C ARG A 13 39.86 0.02 10.42
N ASP A 14 39.26 -0.20 11.58
CA ASP A 14 39.48 -1.42 12.35
C ASP A 14 38.36 -2.45 12.07
N PRO A 15 38.70 -3.70 11.71
CA PRO A 15 37.71 -4.73 11.35
C PRO A 15 37.09 -5.43 12.56
N ALA A 16 37.74 -5.39 13.72
CA ALA A 16 37.30 -6.08 14.92
C ALA A 16 37.86 -5.41 16.19
N PRO A 17 37.21 -5.57 17.36
CA PRO A 17 37.68 -4.90 18.57
C PRO A 17 39.06 -5.28 19.07
N TRP A 18 39.51 -6.47 18.74
CA TRP A 18 40.82 -7.00 19.10
C TRP A 18 41.89 -6.74 18.02
N PHE A 19 41.57 -6.02 16.95
CA PHE A 19 42.49 -5.79 15.84
C PHE A 19 42.44 -4.35 15.34
N SER A 20 43.51 -3.61 15.57
CA SER A 20 43.75 -2.30 14.97
C SER A 20 44.54 -2.45 13.68
N THR A 21 44.00 -1.95 12.58
CA THR A 21 44.66 -1.92 11.27
C THR A 21 45.93 -1.09 11.32
N THR A 22 45.82 0.14 11.82
CA THR A 22 46.96 1.05 11.99
C THR A 22 47.95 0.50 13.00
N GLY A 23 47.48 0.06 14.17
CA GLY A 23 48.36 -0.46 15.23
C GLY A 23 49.05 -1.78 14.87
N TYR A 24 48.53 -2.56 13.92
CA TYR A 24 49.20 -3.74 13.39
C TYR A 24 50.26 -3.37 12.33
N LEU A 25 49.96 -2.42 11.45
CA LEU A 25 50.90 -1.93 10.43
C LEU A 25 52.08 -1.17 11.05
N GLU A 26 51.85 -0.38 12.10
CA GLU A 26 52.91 0.31 12.86
C GLU A 26 53.85 -0.67 13.57
N ARG A 27 53.30 -1.77 14.09
CA ARG A 27 54.06 -2.80 14.80
C ARG A 27 54.85 -3.71 13.87
N TYR A 28 54.38 -3.89 12.64
CA TYR A 28 54.97 -4.77 11.65
C TYR A 28 55.21 -4.04 10.33
N PRO A 29 56.31 -3.26 10.23
CA PRO A 29 56.63 -2.47 9.04
C PRO A 29 56.78 -3.30 7.77
N ASP A 30 57.22 -4.55 7.88
CA ASP A 30 57.32 -5.50 6.76
C ASP A 30 55.95 -5.81 6.13
N VAL A 31 54.88 -5.80 6.92
CA VAL A 31 53.50 -5.94 6.42
C VAL A 31 53.01 -4.63 5.80
N ALA A 32 53.44 -3.49 6.32
CA ALA A 32 53.12 -2.17 5.77
C ALA A 32 53.77 -1.95 4.40
N GLU A 33 55.04 -2.33 4.25
CA GLU A 33 55.79 -2.30 2.99
C GLU A 33 55.21 -3.27 1.96
N GLY A 34 54.65 -4.39 2.40
CA GLY A 34 53.96 -5.35 1.54
C GLY A 34 52.65 -4.84 0.92
N GLY A 35 52.08 -3.73 1.42
CA GLY A 35 50.93 -3.05 0.82
C GLY A 35 49.65 -3.89 0.71
N GLY A 36 49.51 -4.92 1.54
CA GLY A 36 48.37 -5.84 1.54
C GLY A 36 47.45 -5.65 2.75
N ASN A 37 46.24 -6.22 2.71
CA ASN A 37 45.28 -6.12 3.80
C ASN A 37 45.85 -6.73 5.11
N PRO A 38 46.11 -5.92 6.16
CA PRO A 38 46.80 -6.38 7.36
C PRO A 38 45.99 -7.37 8.19
N PHE A 39 44.67 -7.26 8.17
CA PHE A 39 43.80 -8.22 8.86
C PHE A 39 43.79 -9.57 8.17
N TYR A 40 43.76 -9.56 6.83
CA TYR A 40 43.91 -10.79 6.05
C TYR A 40 45.27 -11.44 6.31
N HIS A 41 46.35 -10.64 6.23
CA HIS A 41 47.70 -11.11 6.53
C HIS A 41 47.80 -11.72 7.94
N TYR A 42 47.24 -11.08 8.96
CA TYR A 42 47.22 -11.61 10.32
C TYR A 42 46.50 -12.96 10.41
N LEU A 43 45.34 -13.10 9.77
CA LEU A 43 44.54 -14.32 9.82
C LEU A 43 45.19 -15.49 9.08
N THR A 44 45.89 -15.24 7.97
CA THR A 44 46.49 -16.30 7.15
C THR A 44 47.91 -16.66 7.55
N THR A 45 48.68 -15.65 7.98
CA THR A 45 50.14 -15.75 8.11
C THR A 45 50.60 -15.28 9.49
N GLY A 46 50.29 -14.04 9.87
CA GLY A 46 50.81 -13.41 11.08
C GLY A 46 50.52 -14.19 12.36
N ARG A 47 49.32 -14.77 12.51
CA ARG A 47 48.98 -15.62 13.66
C ARG A 47 49.83 -16.89 13.73
N ARG A 48 50.19 -17.50 12.59
CA ARG A 48 51.04 -18.71 12.53
C ARG A 48 52.51 -18.38 12.83
N GLU A 49 52.92 -17.16 12.50
CA GLU A 49 54.24 -16.60 12.83
C GLU A 49 54.34 -16.10 14.28
N GLY A 50 53.26 -16.19 15.06
CA GLY A 50 53.23 -15.73 16.45
C GLY A 50 53.15 -14.21 16.61
N ARG A 51 52.76 -13.47 15.56
CA ARG A 51 52.56 -12.02 15.64
C ARG A 51 51.34 -11.70 16.50
N GLU A 52 51.40 -10.59 17.21
CA GLU A 52 50.36 -10.13 18.12
C GLU A 52 49.47 -9.07 17.46
N ALA A 53 48.16 -9.21 17.64
CA ALA A 53 47.23 -8.16 17.25
C ALA A 53 47.20 -7.06 18.31
N THR A 54 47.26 -5.80 17.88
CA THR A 54 46.99 -4.65 18.75
C THR A 54 45.47 -4.47 18.83
N ALA A 55 44.92 -4.31 20.04
CA ALA A 55 43.49 -4.05 20.20
C ALA A 55 43.11 -2.67 19.61
N SER A 56 41.91 -2.56 19.05
CA SER A 56 41.40 -1.29 18.53
C SER A 56 40.96 -0.40 19.69
N ALA A 57 41.55 0.79 19.81
CA ALA A 57 41.13 1.78 20.80
C ALA A 57 39.68 2.25 20.56
N GLN A 58 39.32 2.48 19.28
CA GLN A 58 37.97 2.91 18.88
C GLN A 58 36.92 1.86 19.23
N ALA A 59 37.25 0.59 19.05
CA ALA A 59 36.35 -0.49 19.40
C ALA A 59 36.34 -0.79 20.90
N LEU A 60 37.41 -0.48 21.63
CA LEU A 60 37.42 -0.52 23.09
C LEU A 60 36.46 0.53 23.65
N ASP A 61 36.46 1.75 23.11
CA ASP A 61 35.49 2.80 23.46
C ASP A 61 34.06 2.36 23.14
N TYR A 62 33.82 1.72 21.99
CA TYR A 62 32.53 1.12 21.65
C TYR A 62 32.12 0.00 22.62
N LEU A 63 33.04 -0.89 23.01
CA LEU A 63 32.75 -1.97 23.95
C LEU A 63 32.55 -1.47 25.37
N VAL A 64 33.25 -0.40 25.78
CA VAL A 64 33.03 0.30 27.04
C VAL A 64 31.67 0.99 27.01
N ALA A 65 31.31 1.66 25.92
CA ALA A 65 29.98 2.22 25.73
C ALA A 65 28.90 1.14 25.76
N GLU A 66 29.08 0.00 25.10
CA GLU A 66 28.13 -1.13 25.09
C GLU A 66 28.07 -1.83 26.45
N LYS A 67 29.19 -1.93 27.17
CA LYS A 67 29.23 -2.43 28.55
C LYS A 67 28.54 -1.46 29.50
N LEU A 68 28.75 -0.15 29.37
CA LEU A 68 27.99 0.89 30.09
C LEU A 68 26.50 0.85 29.72
N ARG A 69 26.16 0.51 28.47
CA ARG A 69 24.77 0.31 28.01
C ARG A 69 24.13 -0.93 28.64
N ARG A 70 24.92 -1.98 28.87
CA ARG A 70 24.51 -3.24 29.50
C ARG A 70 24.44 -3.15 31.02
N ASP A 71 25.39 -2.42 31.63
CA ASP A 71 25.55 -2.28 33.08
C ASP A 71 24.82 -1.02 33.62
N GLY A 72 24.40 -0.10 32.74
CA GLY A 72 23.84 1.23 33.06
C GLY A 72 22.50 1.53 32.40
N LYS A 73 21.54 0.59 32.45
CA LYS A 73 20.11 0.94 32.34
C LYS A 73 19.69 1.70 33.60
N ALA A 74 20.04 2.98 33.68
CA ALA A 74 19.19 3.93 34.36
C ALA A 74 18.23 4.45 33.29
N ASP A 75 16.99 3.95 33.26
CA ASP A 75 15.89 4.78 32.76
C ASP A 75 15.99 6.07 33.58
N MET A 76 16.52 7.16 33.01
CA MET A 76 16.43 8.45 33.67
C MET A 76 14.94 8.69 33.89
N PRO A 77 14.49 8.84 35.15
CA PRO A 77 13.08 9.01 35.40
C PRO A 77 12.61 10.28 34.70
N ILE A 78 11.55 10.15 33.89
CA ILE A 78 10.89 11.30 33.27
C ILE A 78 10.48 12.24 34.40
N THR A 79 11.02 13.45 34.41
CA THR A 79 10.72 14.42 35.44
C THR A 79 9.38 15.10 35.16
N ALA A 80 8.79 15.75 36.17
CA ALA A 80 7.61 16.57 35.96
C ALA A 80 7.85 17.71 34.95
N ALA A 81 9.08 18.23 34.90
CA ALA A 81 9.48 19.24 33.92
C ALA A 81 9.51 18.68 32.49
N ASP A 82 10.05 17.47 32.30
CA ASP A 82 10.06 16.79 30.99
C ASP A 82 8.65 16.51 30.50
N ARG A 83 7.77 16.05 31.40
CA ARG A 83 6.35 15.83 31.08
C ARG A 83 5.66 17.13 30.69
N ALA A 84 5.89 18.21 31.44
CA ALA A 84 5.33 19.52 31.14
C ALA A 84 5.82 20.06 29.79
N LEU A 85 7.11 19.88 29.49
CA LEU A 85 7.70 20.26 28.21
C LEU A 85 7.13 19.44 27.06
N ALA A 86 7.02 18.12 27.20
CA ALA A 86 6.41 17.28 26.18
C ALA A 86 4.93 17.63 25.95
N ALA A 87 4.19 17.98 27.00
CA ALA A 87 2.79 18.36 26.91
C ALA A 87 2.53 19.58 26.01
N THR A 88 3.52 20.46 25.77
CA THR A 88 3.32 21.66 24.95
C THR A 88 3.14 21.35 23.47
N GLU A 89 3.68 20.21 22.99
CA GLU A 89 3.80 19.87 21.56
C GLU A 89 3.29 18.46 21.25
N PHE A 90 2.76 17.76 22.25
CA PHE A 90 2.16 16.44 22.11
C PHE A 90 0.74 16.55 21.56
N ASP A 91 0.43 15.81 20.49
CA ASP A 91 -0.91 15.80 19.87
C ASP A 91 -1.65 14.54 20.33
N ALA A 92 -2.41 14.67 21.43
CA ALA A 92 -3.14 13.56 22.02
C ALA A 92 -4.18 12.95 21.06
N ALA A 93 -4.83 13.77 20.23
CA ALA A 93 -5.83 13.29 19.27
C ALA A 93 -5.18 12.46 18.15
N PHE A 94 -4.07 12.94 17.59
CA PHE A 94 -3.27 12.19 16.64
C PHE A 94 -2.73 10.89 17.25
N TYR A 95 -2.22 10.96 18.47
CA TYR A 95 -1.65 9.81 19.15
C TYR A 95 -2.70 8.72 19.36
N LEU A 96 -3.87 9.05 19.92
CA LEU A 96 -4.94 8.08 20.14
C LEU A 96 -5.53 7.54 18.84
N PHE A 97 -5.64 8.37 17.80
CA PHE A 97 -6.12 7.93 16.49
C PHE A 97 -5.23 6.85 15.85
N ASN A 98 -3.91 7.00 15.97
CA ASN A 98 -2.96 6.01 15.42
C ASN A 98 -2.74 4.80 16.34
N ASN A 99 -3.14 4.88 17.61
CA ASN A 99 -2.86 3.90 18.66
C ASN A 99 -4.16 3.47 19.35
N SER A 100 -4.99 2.70 18.63
CA SER A 100 -6.32 2.28 19.10
C SER A 100 -6.27 1.39 20.35
N ASP A 101 -5.17 0.67 20.57
CA ASP A 101 -4.89 -0.10 21.78
C ASP A 101 -4.75 0.81 23.01
N VAL A 102 -4.08 1.95 22.86
CA VAL A 102 -3.95 2.96 23.93
C VAL A 102 -5.31 3.61 24.19
N ALA A 103 -6.04 3.96 23.13
CA ALA A 103 -7.39 4.52 23.25
C ALA A 103 -8.36 3.58 23.99
N ALA A 104 -8.30 2.28 23.71
CA ALA A 104 -9.11 1.27 24.40
C ALA A 104 -8.70 1.07 25.87
N SER A 105 -7.42 1.30 26.19
CA SER A 105 -6.90 1.12 27.55
C SER A 105 -7.31 2.22 28.54
N GLY A 106 -7.74 3.39 28.05
CA GLY A 106 -8.07 4.55 28.89
C GLY A 106 -6.88 5.19 29.62
N GLN A 107 -5.63 4.79 29.33
CA GLN A 107 -4.43 5.41 29.89
C GLN A 107 -4.23 6.83 29.36
N ASP A 108 -3.58 7.68 30.15
CA ASP A 108 -3.15 9.00 29.68
C ASP A 108 -2.17 8.82 28.51
N PRO A 109 -2.47 9.40 27.33
CA PRO A 109 -1.68 9.15 26.12
C PRO A 109 -0.27 9.74 26.19
N LEU A 110 -0.08 10.84 26.92
CA LEU A 110 1.23 11.47 27.09
C LEU A 110 2.12 10.62 28.00
N ASP A 111 1.57 10.14 29.12
CA ASP A 111 2.28 9.24 30.03
C ASP A 111 2.61 7.91 29.36
N HIS A 112 1.67 7.37 28.59
CA HIS A 112 1.93 6.19 27.77
C HIS A 112 3.10 6.43 26.82
N PHE A 113 3.07 7.54 26.07
CA PHE A 113 4.14 7.88 25.14
C PHE A 113 5.50 8.03 25.82
N LEU A 114 5.58 8.82 26.88
CA LEU A 114 6.84 9.14 27.59
C LEU A 114 7.48 7.90 28.24
N LEU A 115 6.67 6.97 28.76
CA LEU A 115 7.16 5.79 29.46
C LEU A 115 7.44 4.60 28.53
N ARG A 116 6.60 4.41 27.50
CA ARG A 116 6.60 3.20 26.66
C ARG A 116 6.53 3.49 25.18
N GLY A 117 5.64 4.37 24.75
CA GLY A 117 5.31 4.57 23.34
C GLY A 117 6.50 4.93 22.46
N TRP A 118 7.46 5.71 22.96
CA TRP A 118 8.67 6.01 22.19
C TRP A 118 9.61 4.80 22.04
N LYS A 119 9.67 3.89 23.03
CA LYS A 119 10.43 2.63 22.91
C LYS A 119 9.78 1.66 21.92
N GLU A 120 8.48 1.82 21.71
CA GLU A 120 7.67 1.06 20.74
C GLU A 120 7.69 1.68 19.34
N GLY A 121 8.38 2.81 19.13
CA GLY A 121 8.46 3.46 17.82
C GLY A 121 7.25 4.32 17.45
N ARG A 122 6.42 4.71 18.42
CA ARG A 122 5.20 5.52 18.16
C ARG A 122 5.53 7.01 18.08
N ASP A 123 4.89 7.72 17.16
CA ASP A 123 5.09 9.17 16.99
C ASP A 123 4.19 9.99 17.94
N PRO A 124 4.72 11.02 18.63
CA PRO A 124 3.97 11.83 19.59
C PRO A 124 3.06 12.90 18.94
N SER A 125 3.38 13.32 17.72
CA SER A 125 2.63 14.36 17.01
C SER A 125 2.84 14.27 15.51
N ARG A 126 2.12 15.09 14.75
CA ARG A 126 2.22 15.13 13.28
C ARG A 126 3.57 15.69 12.79
N ASP A 127 4.19 16.53 13.62
CA ASP A 127 5.38 17.32 13.27
C ASP A 127 6.69 16.70 13.77
N PHE A 128 6.61 15.62 14.55
CA PHE A 128 7.76 14.88 15.04
C PHE A 128 7.67 13.41 14.64
N HIS A 129 8.70 12.89 13.99
CA HIS A 129 8.78 11.48 13.60
C HIS A 129 9.96 10.83 14.32
N LEU A 130 9.67 9.86 15.17
CA LEU A 130 10.64 9.32 16.12
C LEU A 130 11.82 8.65 15.41
N HIS A 131 11.53 7.83 14.42
CA HIS A 131 12.57 7.07 13.70
C HIS A 131 13.51 8.01 12.93
N ASP A 132 12.95 8.89 12.09
CA ASP A 132 13.68 9.97 11.43
C ASP A 132 14.60 10.75 12.38
N TYR A 133 14.08 11.14 13.54
CA TYR A 133 14.86 11.92 14.49
C TYR A 133 16.03 11.10 15.06
N LEU A 134 15.82 9.84 15.43
CA LEU A 134 16.89 8.96 15.92
C LEU A 134 17.91 8.60 14.83
N GLU A 135 17.47 8.41 13.59
CA GLU A 135 18.35 8.11 12.46
C GLU A 135 19.25 9.31 12.11
N LEU A 136 18.71 10.52 12.19
CA LEU A 136 19.46 11.77 11.96
C LEU A 136 20.35 12.17 13.14
N ASN A 137 20.12 11.61 14.33
CA ASN A 137 20.83 11.96 15.56
C ASN A 137 21.35 10.70 16.27
N PRO A 138 22.42 10.07 15.74
CA PRO A 138 23.00 8.85 16.32
C PRO A 138 23.51 9.04 17.75
N ASP A 139 23.91 10.25 18.12
CA ASP A 139 24.28 10.64 19.48
C ASP A 139 23.10 10.49 20.46
N VAL A 140 21.91 10.95 20.07
CA VAL A 140 20.68 10.79 20.87
C VAL A 140 20.26 9.33 20.95
N ALA A 141 20.36 8.61 19.83
CA ALA A 141 20.08 7.18 19.78
C ALA A 141 21.04 6.37 20.68
N ALA A 142 22.33 6.73 20.68
CA ALA A 142 23.34 6.11 21.53
C ALA A 142 23.13 6.44 23.02
N ALA A 143 22.74 7.68 23.34
CA ALA A 143 22.48 8.13 24.69
C ALA A 143 21.21 7.49 25.31
N GLY A 144 20.29 6.98 24.49
CA GLY A 144 19.07 6.32 24.96
C GLY A 144 18.11 7.24 25.73
N VAL A 145 18.24 8.55 25.55
CA VAL A 145 17.36 9.56 26.16
C VAL A 145 16.03 9.65 25.42
N GLN A 146 15.01 10.20 26.09
CA GLN A 146 13.69 10.39 25.48
C GLN A 146 13.82 11.39 24.29
N PRO A 147 13.61 10.97 23.03
CA PRO A 147 14.03 11.77 21.86
C PRO A 147 13.16 13.02 21.62
N PHE A 148 11.88 12.96 21.98
CA PHE A 148 10.95 14.07 21.86
C PHE A 148 11.26 15.18 22.88
N VAL A 149 11.51 14.80 24.14
CA VAL A 149 11.95 15.72 25.20
C VAL A 149 13.30 16.33 24.82
N HIS A 150 14.26 15.51 24.37
CA HIS A 150 15.55 16.02 23.89
C HIS A 150 15.37 17.04 22.76
N PHE A 151 14.52 16.75 21.77
CA PHE A 151 14.27 17.68 20.68
C PHE A 151 13.69 19.01 21.18
N LEU A 152 12.71 18.97 22.08
CA LEU A 152 12.08 20.18 22.62
C LEU A 152 13.03 20.98 23.51
N ALA A 153 13.84 20.32 24.33
CA ALA A 153 14.74 20.96 25.29
C ALA A 153 15.97 21.57 24.63
N GLN A 154 16.52 20.90 23.61
CA GLN A 154 17.83 21.24 23.05
C GLN A 154 17.87 21.10 21.52
N GLY A 155 17.35 20.01 20.97
CA GLY A 155 17.51 19.71 19.55
C GLY A 155 16.92 20.76 18.62
N ARG A 156 15.82 21.42 19.01
CA ARG A 156 15.18 22.50 18.25
C ARG A 156 16.08 23.73 18.16
N SER A 157 16.68 24.16 19.26
CA SER A 157 17.62 25.28 19.27
C SER A 157 18.92 24.98 18.54
N GLU A 158 19.31 23.71 18.47
CA GLU A 158 20.47 23.23 17.69
C GLU A 158 20.17 23.11 16.19
N GLY A 159 18.93 23.37 15.76
CA GLY A 159 18.52 23.24 14.36
C GLY A 159 18.34 21.79 13.87
N ARG A 160 18.25 20.82 14.79
CA ARG A 160 17.96 19.42 14.42
C ARG A 160 16.57 19.31 13.83
N ILE A 161 16.41 18.40 12.86
CA ILE A 161 15.16 18.23 12.12
C ILE A 161 14.30 17.16 12.82
N ALA A 162 13.10 17.55 13.26
CA ALA A 162 12.13 16.67 13.95
C ALA A 162 11.55 15.54 13.08
N LYS A 163 11.49 15.75 11.75
CA LYS A 163 10.85 14.86 10.80
C LYS A 163 11.39 15.13 9.40
N ARG A 164 11.79 14.09 8.67
CA ARG A 164 12.22 14.24 7.27
C ARG A 164 10.99 14.53 6.42
N ARG A 165 11.02 15.65 5.70
CA ARG A 165 9.98 15.98 4.70
C ARG A 165 10.34 15.36 3.35
N LEU A 166 10.26 14.03 3.28
CA LEU A 166 10.56 13.26 2.05
C LEU A 166 9.42 13.32 1.01
N GLY A 167 8.30 13.96 1.36
CA GLY A 167 7.16 14.20 0.48
C GLY A 167 6.21 13.01 0.35
N PHE A 168 5.05 13.24 -0.27
CA PHE A 168 3.93 12.30 -0.27
C PHE A 168 4.28 10.89 -0.80
N ARG A 169 5.28 10.78 -1.68
CA ARG A 169 5.70 9.50 -2.28
C ARG A 169 6.36 8.61 -1.23
N HIS A 170 7.18 9.17 -0.36
CA HIS A 170 7.80 8.42 0.73
C HIS A 170 6.75 8.00 1.77
N ASP A 171 5.86 8.91 2.16
CA ASP A 171 4.77 8.59 3.10
C ASP A 171 3.88 7.46 2.58
N ALA A 172 3.58 7.47 1.27
CA ALA A 172 2.85 6.40 0.63
C ALA A 172 3.60 5.07 0.70
N LEU A 173 4.92 5.06 0.44
CA LEU A 173 5.76 3.87 0.50
C LEU A 173 5.91 3.33 1.93
N ALA A 174 6.14 4.19 2.93
CA ALA A 174 6.29 3.82 4.33
C ALA A 174 5.01 3.18 4.90
N ARG A 175 3.84 3.57 4.39
CA ARG A 175 2.55 2.98 4.76
C ARG A 175 2.18 1.72 3.97
N LEU A 176 2.98 1.31 2.98
CA LEU A 176 2.70 0.08 2.25
C LEU A 176 2.97 -1.11 3.16
N ARG A 177 1.93 -1.92 3.40
CA ARG A 177 2.11 -3.24 4.00
C ARG A 177 2.99 -4.14 3.12
N PRO A 178 3.80 -5.04 3.72
CA PRO A 178 4.55 -6.06 3.00
C PRO A 178 3.70 -6.78 1.96
N LEU A 179 4.30 -7.15 0.83
CA LEU A 179 3.57 -7.82 -0.25
C LEU A 179 2.90 -9.11 0.25
N GLN A 180 3.54 -9.84 1.16
CA GLN A 180 3.06 -11.07 1.76
C GLN A 180 1.76 -10.85 2.55
N GLU A 181 1.68 -9.81 3.37
CA GLU A 181 0.45 -9.45 4.10
C GLU A 181 -0.66 -9.04 3.14
N ARG A 182 -0.34 -8.23 2.12
CA ARG A 182 -1.31 -7.85 1.10
C ARG A 182 -1.81 -9.06 0.29
N LEU A 183 -0.95 -10.05 0.04
CA LEU A 183 -1.33 -11.31 -0.59
C LEU A 183 -2.23 -12.16 0.30
N ALA A 184 -1.95 -12.21 1.62
CA ALA A 184 -2.79 -12.93 2.57
C ALA A 184 -4.22 -12.36 2.61
N ASP A 185 -4.37 -11.03 2.60
CA ASP A 185 -5.69 -10.40 2.45
C ASP A 185 -6.38 -10.88 1.17
N CYS A 186 -5.68 -10.89 0.04
CA CYS A 186 -6.25 -11.34 -1.23
C CYS A 186 -6.75 -12.79 -1.16
N GLU A 187 -6.08 -13.67 -0.40
CA GLU A 187 -6.58 -15.02 -0.16
C GLU A 187 -7.88 -15.03 0.65
N VAL A 188 -8.01 -14.18 1.68
CA VAL A 188 -9.25 -14.00 2.44
C VAL A 188 -10.37 -13.49 1.55
N TRP A 189 -10.12 -12.45 0.74
CA TRP A 189 -11.10 -11.92 -0.20
C TRP A 189 -11.46 -12.90 -1.32
N ALA A 190 -10.53 -13.77 -1.72
CA ALA A 190 -10.72 -14.79 -2.74
C ALA A 190 -11.40 -16.07 -2.24
N ARG A 191 -11.64 -16.22 -0.93
CA ARG A 191 -12.42 -17.35 -0.41
C ARG A 191 -13.82 -17.25 -0.96
N ALA A 192 -14.23 -18.29 -1.70
CA ALA A 192 -15.62 -18.43 -2.09
C ALA A 192 -16.47 -18.47 -0.82
N VAL A 193 -17.50 -17.65 -0.76
CA VAL A 193 -18.52 -17.81 0.28
C VAL A 193 -19.40 -18.96 -0.21
N PRO A 194 -19.47 -20.09 0.51
CA PRO A 194 -20.41 -21.13 0.15
C PRO A 194 -21.82 -20.55 0.17
N LEU A 195 -22.61 -20.83 -0.87
CA LEU A 195 -24.05 -20.56 -0.83
C LEU A 195 -24.62 -21.51 0.22
N ASP A 196 -24.92 -20.97 1.40
CA ASP A 196 -25.72 -21.66 2.41
C ASP A 196 -27.21 -21.37 2.19
N GLU A 197 -28.09 -22.10 2.90
CA GLU A 197 -29.55 -21.91 2.81
C GLU A 197 -29.97 -20.45 3.11
N ALA A 198 -29.16 -19.71 3.90
CA ALA A 198 -29.37 -18.29 4.16
C ALA A 198 -29.09 -17.41 2.92
N SER A 199 -28.11 -17.77 2.10
CA SER A 199 -27.79 -17.08 0.84
C SER A 199 -28.89 -17.28 -0.22
N ASP A 200 -29.52 -18.46 -0.26
CA ASP A 200 -30.69 -18.72 -1.11
C ASP A 200 -31.90 -17.88 -0.69
N PHE A 201 -32.12 -17.72 0.63
CA PHE A 201 -33.15 -16.82 1.16
C PHE A 201 -32.87 -15.34 0.84
N VAL A 202 -31.62 -14.90 0.98
CA VAL A 202 -31.21 -13.52 0.62
C VAL A 202 -31.41 -13.27 -0.87
N LEU A 203 -31.06 -14.23 -1.73
CA LEU A 203 -31.33 -14.12 -3.17
C LEU A 203 -32.85 -14.08 -3.43
N ALA A 204 -33.63 -15.02 -2.90
CA ALA A 204 -35.07 -15.09 -3.11
C ALA A 204 -35.82 -13.85 -2.62
N ASP A 205 -35.51 -13.34 -1.42
CA ASP A 205 -36.08 -12.11 -0.88
C ASP A 205 -35.66 -10.87 -1.68
N SER A 206 -34.41 -10.87 -2.16
CA SER A 206 -33.87 -9.73 -2.91
C SER A 206 -34.25 -9.70 -4.40
N VAL A 207 -34.78 -10.79 -4.99
CA VAL A 207 -35.55 -10.75 -6.25
C VAL A 207 -37.05 -10.56 -6.03
N SER A 208 -37.59 -10.92 -4.86
CA SER A 208 -39.02 -10.82 -4.56
C SER A 208 -39.54 -9.39 -4.77
N GLY A 209 -40.62 -9.27 -5.56
CA GLY A 209 -41.27 -8.00 -5.87
C GLY A 209 -40.54 -7.09 -6.88
N ARG A 210 -39.35 -7.48 -7.37
CA ARG A 210 -38.62 -6.71 -8.40
C ARG A 210 -38.90 -7.28 -9.79
N ARG A 211 -39.07 -6.40 -10.78
CA ARG A 211 -39.37 -6.76 -12.18
C ARG A 211 -38.27 -6.34 -13.15
N HIS A 212 -37.19 -5.71 -12.69
CA HIS A 212 -36.16 -5.15 -13.56
C HIS A 212 -34.77 -5.52 -13.05
N LEU A 213 -33.80 -5.69 -13.95
CA LEU A 213 -32.44 -6.14 -13.64
C LEU A 213 -31.39 -5.14 -14.14
N HIS A 214 -30.44 -4.79 -13.28
CA HIS A 214 -29.25 -4.03 -13.64
C HIS A 214 -27.98 -4.79 -13.24
N VAL A 215 -27.05 -4.98 -14.16
CA VAL A 215 -25.78 -5.67 -13.90
C VAL A 215 -24.61 -4.71 -14.07
N THR A 216 -23.85 -4.50 -13.01
CA THR A 216 -22.72 -3.57 -12.97
C THR A 216 -21.40 -4.34 -12.85
N PHE A 217 -20.37 -3.92 -13.59
CA PHE A 217 -19.01 -4.44 -13.46
C PHE A 217 -18.06 -3.33 -13.00
N SER A 218 -17.35 -3.56 -11.88
CA SER A 218 -16.40 -2.61 -11.29
C SER A 218 -15.11 -3.31 -10.86
N HIS A 219 -14.03 -2.54 -10.67
CA HIS A 219 -12.74 -3.07 -10.22
C HIS A 219 -12.69 -3.33 -8.71
N ASP A 220 -13.61 -2.78 -7.92
CA ASP A 220 -13.63 -2.93 -6.47
C ASP A 220 -15.04 -2.86 -5.86
N ASN A 221 -15.11 -3.08 -4.54
CA ASN A 221 -16.34 -3.00 -3.76
C ASN A 221 -16.65 -1.56 -3.36
N TYR A 222 -17.52 -0.90 -4.13
CA TYR A 222 -17.97 0.47 -3.85
C TYR A 222 -18.68 0.61 -2.50
N ALA A 223 -19.22 -0.46 -1.89
CA ALA A 223 -19.86 -0.39 -0.59
C ALA A 223 -18.84 -0.25 0.56
N ALA A 224 -17.58 -0.61 0.31
CA ALA A 224 -16.49 -0.52 1.28
C ALA A 224 -15.46 0.58 0.95
N VAL A 225 -15.39 1.02 -0.30
CA VAL A 225 -14.42 2.01 -0.78
C VAL A 225 -15.15 3.26 -1.28
N VAL A 226 -14.78 4.42 -0.75
CA VAL A 226 -15.40 5.72 -1.07
C VAL A 226 -14.40 6.61 -1.80
N GLY A 227 -14.81 7.16 -2.95
CA GLY A 227 -14.02 8.12 -3.75
C GLY A 227 -14.17 7.90 -5.26
N GLY A 228 -13.81 8.89 -6.08
CA GLY A 228 -13.67 8.73 -7.54
C GLY A 228 -14.85 8.04 -8.26
N VAL A 229 -14.53 6.99 -9.03
CA VAL A 229 -15.49 6.19 -9.82
C VAL A 229 -16.46 5.43 -8.91
N GLN A 230 -16.04 5.03 -7.71
CA GLN A 230 -16.83 4.30 -6.74
C GLN A 230 -18.05 5.12 -6.28
N ALA A 231 -17.91 6.44 -6.17
CA ALA A 231 -19.04 7.34 -5.89
C ALA A 231 -20.06 7.35 -7.05
N SER A 232 -19.62 7.20 -8.30
CA SER A 232 -20.52 7.05 -9.44
C SER A 232 -21.25 5.70 -9.42
N VAL A 233 -20.55 4.61 -9.10
CA VAL A 233 -21.16 3.28 -8.95
C VAL A 233 -22.18 3.26 -7.79
N GLN A 234 -21.88 3.93 -6.67
CA GLN A 234 -22.84 4.10 -5.57
C GLN A 234 -24.11 4.85 -6.02
N ARG A 235 -23.97 5.97 -6.74
CA ARG A 235 -25.11 6.72 -7.27
C ARG A 235 -25.93 5.89 -8.25
N GLU A 236 -25.27 5.08 -9.09
CA GLU A 236 -25.92 4.11 -9.96
C GLU A 236 -26.72 3.09 -9.16
N ALA A 237 -26.11 2.45 -8.16
CA ALA A 237 -26.78 1.48 -7.30
C ALA A 237 -28.01 2.07 -6.60
N VAL A 238 -27.93 3.31 -6.10
CA VAL A 238 -29.07 4.03 -5.52
C VAL A 238 -30.16 4.29 -6.56
N ARG A 239 -29.79 4.75 -7.76
CA ARG A 239 -30.73 5.00 -8.87
C ARG A 239 -31.50 3.74 -9.26
N PHE A 240 -30.83 2.59 -9.23
CA PHE A 240 -31.41 1.28 -9.52
C PHE A 240 -31.95 0.56 -8.27
N GLY A 241 -32.13 1.23 -7.13
CA GLY A 241 -32.58 0.58 -5.88
C GLY A 241 -33.97 -0.07 -5.96
N SER A 242 -34.82 0.33 -6.92
CA SER A 242 -36.11 -0.32 -7.22
C SER A 242 -35.99 -1.52 -8.18
N TRP A 243 -34.80 -1.75 -8.73
CA TRP A 243 -34.45 -2.88 -9.59
C TRP A 243 -33.69 -3.92 -8.76
N ALA A 244 -33.55 -5.13 -9.29
CA ALA A 244 -32.51 -6.03 -8.79
C ALA A 244 -31.20 -5.55 -9.41
N ALA A 245 -30.25 -5.14 -8.56
CA ALA A 245 -28.96 -4.65 -8.98
C ALA A 245 -27.88 -5.65 -8.54
N ILE A 246 -27.14 -6.17 -9.51
CA ILE A 246 -26.01 -7.07 -9.27
C ILE A 246 -24.75 -6.30 -9.59
N THR A 247 -23.79 -6.28 -8.68
CA THR A 247 -22.47 -5.71 -8.94
C THR A 247 -21.39 -6.77 -8.85
N CYS A 248 -20.76 -7.04 -9.98
CA CYS A 248 -19.60 -7.88 -10.12
C CYS A 248 -18.33 -7.05 -9.93
N THR A 249 -17.65 -7.26 -8.81
CA THR A 249 -16.42 -6.54 -8.44
C THR A 249 -15.21 -7.43 -8.68
N SER A 250 -14.15 -6.87 -9.26
CA SER A 250 -12.88 -7.58 -9.30
C SER A 250 -12.34 -7.75 -7.88
N ILE A 251 -11.78 -8.93 -7.59
CA ILE A 251 -11.09 -9.15 -6.32
C ILE A 251 -9.66 -8.65 -6.49
N PRO A 252 -9.19 -7.68 -5.67
CA PRO A 252 -7.81 -7.20 -5.75
C PRO A 252 -6.87 -8.40 -5.64
N ARG A 253 -6.00 -8.59 -6.62
CA ARG A 253 -4.93 -9.58 -6.57
C ARG A 253 -3.66 -8.97 -7.16
N PRO A 254 -2.52 -9.02 -6.45
CA PRO A 254 -1.24 -8.65 -7.04
C PRO A 254 -0.99 -9.46 -8.30
N LEU A 255 -0.46 -8.82 -9.35
CA LEU A 255 -0.09 -9.50 -10.61
C LEU A 255 0.82 -10.71 -10.38
N ALA A 256 1.67 -10.67 -9.35
CA ALA A 256 2.51 -11.78 -8.90
C ALA A 256 1.69 -13.03 -8.50
N HIS A 257 0.51 -12.85 -7.90
CA HIS A 257 -0.37 -13.95 -7.51
C HIS A 257 -0.97 -14.68 -8.73
N ARG A 258 -1.20 -13.99 -9.86
CA ARG A 258 -1.71 -14.61 -11.10
C ARG A 258 -0.70 -15.57 -11.72
N ARG A 259 0.61 -15.34 -11.56
CA ARG A 259 1.65 -16.23 -12.12
C ARG A 259 1.80 -17.54 -11.33
N HIS A 260 1.54 -17.53 -10.02
CA HIS A 260 1.80 -18.70 -9.16
C HIS A 260 0.59 -19.59 -8.89
N ARG A 261 -0.65 -19.15 -9.17
CA ARG A 261 -1.84 -20.01 -9.02
C ARG A 261 -2.76 -19.92 -10.24
N PRO A 262 -2.87 -20.97 -11.07
CA PRO A 262 -3.65 -20.96 -12.31
C PRO A 262 -5.17 -21.10 -12.12
N ARG A 263 -5.68 -20.99 -10.88
CA ARG A 263 -7.13 -21.09 -10.63
C ARG A 263 -7.85 -19.85 -11.18
N ARG A 264 -8.93 -20.06 -11.95
CA ARG A 264 -9.78 -19.00 -12.49
C ARG A 264 -10.22 -18.03 -11.38
N PRO A 265 -10.18 -16.71 -11.63
CA PRO A 265 -10.52 -15.72 -10.61
C PRO A 265 -12.00 -15.83 -10.25
N ALA A 266 -12.31 -15.70 -8.96
CA ALA A 266 -13.68 -15.46 -8.52
C ALA A 266 -13.99 -13.97 -8.65
N ALA A 267 -15.24 -13.63 -8.98
CA ALA A 267 -15.74 -12.27 -8.91
C ALA A 267 -16.42 -12.06 -7.55
N GLY A 268 -16.12 -10.93 -6.90
CA GLY A 268 -16.93 -10.49 -5.77
C GLY A 268 -18.31 -10.09 -6.29
N VAL A 269 -19.37 -10.48 -5.59
CA VAL A 269 -20.75 -10.19 -5.97
C VAL A 269 -21.43 -9.45 -4.84
N LEU A 270 -21.96 -8.27 -5.18
CA LEU A 270 -22.92 -7.56 -4.37
C LEU A 270 -24.29 -7.68 -5.03
N TRP A 271 -25.31 -7.84 -4.18
CA TRP A 271 -26.69 -7.83 -4.59
C TRP A 271 -27.42 -6.72 -3.84
N ASN A 272 -27.94 -5.74 -4.58
CA ASN A 272 -28.55 -4.52 -4.03
C ASN A 272 -27.66 -3.83 -2.97
N GLY A 273 -26.34 -3.82 -3.19
CA GLY A 273 -25.36 -3.25 -2.25
C GLY A 273 -24.99 -4.17 -1.08
N VAL A 274 -25.64 -5.32 -0.91
CA VAL A 274 -25.28 -6.32 0.11
C VAL A 274 -24.25 -7.29 -0.46
N LYS A 275 -23.12 -7.47 0.23
CA LYS A 275 -22.08 -8.41 -0.19
C LYS A 275 -22.58 -9.85 -0.01
N LEU A 276 -22.73 -10.58 -1.12
CA LEU A 276 -23.05 -12.02 -1.09
C LEU A 276 -21.80 -12.88 -0.96
N GLY A 277 -20.70 -12.49 -1.60
CA GLY A 277 -19.46 -13.26 -1.52
C GLY A 277 -18.63 -13.22 -2.79
N ALA A 278 -17.74 -14.20 -2.94
CA ALA A 278 -16.93 -14.38 -4.13
C ALA A 278 -17.35 -15.67 -4.86
N PHE A 279 -17.70 -15.57 -6.14
CA PHE A 279 -18.21 -16.68 -6.93
C PHE A 279 -17.33 -16.94 -8.14
N ARG A 280 -17.20 -18.21 -8.51
CA ARG A 280 -16.66 -18.54 -9.83
C ARG A 280 -17.66 -18.10 -10.90
N PRO A 281 -17.20 -17.67 -12.08
CA PRO A 281 -18.09 -17.26 -13.17
C PRO A 281 -19.13 -18.32 -13.49
N GLU A 282 -18.75 -19.60 -13.50
CA GLU A 282 -19.66 -20.71 -13.81
C GLU A 282 -20.78 -20.86 -12.76
N THR A 283 -20.45 -20.71 -11.48
CA THR A 283 -21.42 -20.75 -10.37
C THR A 283 -22.35 -19.55 -10.41
N LEU A 284 -21.82 -18.35 -10.70
CA LEU A 284 -22.64 -17.14 -10.83
C LEU A 284 -23.61 -17.24 -12.00
N ILE A 285 -23.15 -17.74 -13.14
CA ILE A 285 -23.98 -17.96 -14.34
C ILE A 285 -25.12 -18.93 -14.05
N GLU A 286 -24.84 -20.03 -13.34
CA GLU A 286 -25.87 -21.01 -12.97
C GLU A 286 -26.90 -20.42 -11.99
N GLY A 287 -26.42 -19.73 -10.96
CA GLY A 287 -27.28 -19.04 -10.00
C GLY A 287 -28.18 -17.98 -10.67
N LEU A 288 -27.62 -17.21 -11.61
CA LEU A 288 -28.39 -16.23 -12.39
C LEU A 288 -29.45 -16.88 -13.27
N ARG A 289 -29.12 -18.00 -13.93
CA ARG A 289 -30.06 -18.72 -14.77
C ARG A 289 -31.25 -19.23 -13.94
N SER A 290 -30.97 -19.78 -12.75
CA SER A 290 -32.00 -20.25 -11.82
C SER A 290 -32.87 -19.08 -11.32
N ALA A 291 -32.25 -18.02 -10.79
CA ALA A 291 -32.95 -16.88 -10.19
C ALA A 291 -33.79 -16.07 -11.18
N LEU A 292 -33.40 -16.06 -12.46
CA LEU A 292 -34.09 -15.31 -13.52
C LEU A 292 -35.04 -16.17 -14.35
N ALA A 293 -35.19 -17.47 -14.03
CA ALA A 293 -36.04 -18.39 -14.79
C ALA A 293 -37.50 -17.91 -14.86
N ASP A 294 -38.01 -17.36 -13.76
CA ASP A 294 -39.39 -16.87 -13.64
C ASP A 294 -39.57 -15.42 -14.15
N TRP A 295 -38.48 -14.74 -14.52
CA TRP A 295 -38.51 -13.35 -14.96
C TRP A 295 -38.80 -13.26 -16.46
N THR A 296 -40.07 -13.32 -16.85
CA THR A 296 -40.48 -13.26 -18.25
C THR A 296 -40.59 -11.83 -18.81
N GLU A 297 -40.77 -10.83 -17.93
CA GLU A 297 -41.00 -9.44 -18.32
C GLU A 297 -40.06 -8.46 -17.59
N GLY A 298 -39.90 -7.28 -18.17
CA GLY A 298 -39.24 -6.13 -17.54
C GLY A 298 -37.91 -5.72 -18.17
N LYS A 299 -37.42 -4.55 -17.77
CA LYS A 299 -36.22 -3.95 -18.34
C LYS A 299 -34.97 -4.60 -17.76
N ARG A 300 -33.99 -4.85 -18.63
CA ARG A 300 -32.71 -5.47 -18.29
C ARG A 300 -31.59 -4.62 -18.85
N SER A 301 -30.66 -4.21 -18.00
CA SER A 301 -29.58 -3.31 -18.40
C SER A 301 -28.25 -3.67 -17.75
N PHE A 302 -27.17 -3.12 -18.29
CA PHE A 302 -25.84 -3.30 -17.71
C PHE A 302 -25.01 -2.01 -17.72
N ALA A 303 -24.01 -1.95 -16.84
CA ALA A 303 -23.00 -0.92 -16.84
C ALA A 303 -21.63 -1.55 -16.59
N ILE A 304 -20.65 -1.26 -17.45
CA ILE A 304 -19.27 -1.70 -17.25
C ILE A 304 -18.45 -0.45 -16.95
N HIS A 305 -18.12 -0.26 -15.67
CA HIS A 305 -17.28 0.85 -15.21
C HIS A 305 -15.80 0.56 -15.36
N SER A 306 -15.42 -0.72 -15.28
CA SER A 306 -14.03 -1.15 -15.39
C SER A 306 -13.94 -2.61 -15.83
N MET A 307 -13.00 -2.89 -16.74
CA MET A 307 -12.62 -4.25 -17.13
C MET A 307 -11.43 -4.78 -16.34
N LEU A 308 -10.81 -3.95 -15.48
CA LEU A 308 -9.67 -4.35 -14.68
C LEU A 308 -10.03 -5.55 -13.79
N GLY A 309 -9.31 -6.64 -14.01
CA GLY A 309 -9.50 -7.88 -13.26
C GLY A 309 -10.60 -8.81 -13.79
N HIS A 310 -11.44 -8.35 -14.72
CA HIS A 310 -12.50 -9.13 -15.36
C HIS A 310 -12.05 -9.76 -16.68
N SER A 311 -12.58 -10.94 -17.00
CA SER A 311 -12.44 -11.54 -18.33
C SER A 311 -13.56 -11.01 -19.24
N SER A 312 -13.21 -10.56 -20.45
CA SER A 312 -14.21 -10.12 -21.43
C SER A 312 -15.22 -11.21 -21.76
N ARG A 313 -14.78 -12.48 -21.82
CA ARG A 313 -15.66 -13.62 -22.06
C ARG A 313 -16.68 -13.82 -20.94
N GLU A 314 -16.23 -13.75 -19.69
CA GLU A 314 -17.08 -13.95 -18.51
C GLU A 314 -18.10 -12.82 -18.37
N VAL A 315 -17.69 -11.56 -18.61
CA VAL A 315 -18.59 -10.41 -18.65
C VAL A 315 -19.67 -10.60 -19.72
N ILE A 316 -19.28 -11.00 -20.93
CA ILE A 316 -20.22 -11.25 -22.03
C ILE A 316 -21.21 -12.36 -21.65
N ASP A 317 -20.73 -13.47 -21.09
CA ASP A 317 -21.57 -14.59 -20.71
C ASP A 317 -22.57 -14.19 -19.60
N ILE A 318 -22.13 -13.45 -18.58
CA ILE A 318 -22.99 -12.93 -17.51
C ILE A 318 -24.04 -11.97 -18.07
N VAL A 319 -23.65 -10.99 -18.89
CA VAL A 319 -24.59 -10.01 -19.49
C VAL A 319 -25.63 -10.72 -20.37
N ARG A 320 -25.19 -11.72 -21.15
CA ARG A 320 -26.07 -12.52 -22.01
C ARG A 320 -27.08 -13.33 -21.21
N ILE A 321 -26.63 -14.03 -20.16
CA ILE A 321 -27.51 -14.84 -19.29
C ILE A 321 -28.45 -13.95 -18.48
N ALA A 322 -27.97 -12.77 -18.06
CA ALA A 322 -28.81 -11.76 -17.46
C ALA A 322 -29.86 -11.20 -18.44
N GLY A 323 -29.76 -11.45 -19.74
CA GLY A 323 -30.67 -10.92 -20.76
C GLY A 323 -30.59 -9.40 -20.92
N ALA A 324 -29.49 -8.78 -20.47
CA ALA A 324 -29.29 -7.34 -20.54
C ALA A 324 -28.75 -6.97 -21.94
N ASN A 325 -29.56 -6.26 -22.73
CA ASN A 325 -29.24 -5.89 -24.12
C ASN A 325 -29.01 -4.38 -24.32
N ALA A 326 -29.19 -3.57 -23.29
CA ALA A 326 -28.94 -2.14 -23.29
C ALA A 326 -28.06 -1.76 -22.11
N GLY A 327 -27.00 -0.99 -22.34
CA GLY A 327 -26.08 -0.67 -21.27
C GLY A 327 -25.05 0.38 -21.61
N HIS A 328 -24.24 0.72 -20.61
CA HIS A 328 -23.17 1.70 -20.72
C HIS A 328 -21.81 1.03 -20.53
N TYR A 329 -20.82 1.46 -21.29
CA TYR A 329 -19.44 1.05 -21.13
C TYR A 329 -18.60 2.30 -20.90
N TRP A 330 -17.95 2.40 -19.75
CA TRP A 330 -17.20 3.58 -19.34
C TRP A 330 -15.79 3.51 -19.94
N THR A 331 -15.47 4.47 -20.79
CA THR A 331 -14.21 4.52 -21.53
C THR A 331 -13.07 5.17 -20.74
N HIS A 332 -13.29 5.66 -19.52
CA HIS A 332 -12.21 6.27 -18.72
C HIS A 332 -11.20 5.25 -18.18
N ASP A 333 -11.55 3.97 -18.16
CA ASP A 333 -10.62 2.93 -17.74
C ASP A 333 -9.59 2.70 -18.85
N PHE A 334 -8.31 2.95 -18.56
CA PHE A 334 -7.23 2.78 -19.54
C PHE A 334 -7.13 1.36 -20.08
N THR A 335 -7.62 0.35 -19.35
CA THR A 335 -7.71 -1.04 -19.86
C THR A 335 -8.73 -1.18 -20.99
N SER A 336 -9.68 -0.24 -21.10
CA SER A 336 -10.69 -0.16 -22.16
C SER A 336 -10.20 0.49 -23.45
N LEU A 337 -9.23 1.39 -23.36
CA LEU A 337 -8.77 2.22 -24.48
C LEU A 337 -7.36 1.86 -24.98
N CYS A 338 -6.52 1.31 -24.11
CA CYS A 338 -5.11 1.11 -24.38
C CYS A 338 -4.79 -0.40 -24.36
N ALA A 339 -4.07 -0.88 -25.39
CA ALA A 339 -3.64 -2.28 -25.49
C ALA A 339 -2.55 -2.70 -24.49
N GLY A 340 -2.14 -1.79 -23.59
CA GLY A 340 -1.10 -2.04 -22.60
C GLY A 340 -1.23 -1.17 -21.35
N VAL A 341 -0.63 -1.64 -20.25
CA VAL A 341 -0.58 -0.96 -18.94
C VAL A 341 0.49 0.14 -18.86
N HIS A 342 1.09 0.52 -20.00
CA HIS A 342 2.05 1.62 -20.10
C HIS A 342 1.30 2.94 -19.99
N LEU A 343 0.95 3.26 -18.74
CA LEU A 343 0.50 4.57 -18.33
C LEU A 343 1.58 5.59 -18.73
N LEU A 344 1.16 6.85 -18.96
CA LEU A 344 2.01 8.03 -18.89
C LEU A 344 2.67 8.09 -17.50
N ARG A 345 3.71 7.29 -17.29
CA ARG A 345 4.74 7.60 -16.30
C ARG A 345 5.68 8.54 -17.03
N ASN A 346 5.57 9.83 -16.69
CA ASN A 346 6.47 10.91 -17.07
C ASN A 346 6.12 11.66 -18.36
N ASP A 347 4.85 11.80 -18.75
CA ASP A 347 4.41 12.67 -19.85
C ASP A 347 4.97 12.36 -21.26
N ILE A 348 5.66 11.23 -21.46
CA ILE A 348 6.44 10.96 -22.68
C ILE A 348 5.86 9.86 -23.58
N VAL A 349 5.06 8.91 -23.05
CA VAL A 349 4.61 7.74 -23.82
C VAL A 349 3.08 7.70 -23.94
N ASN A 350 2.59 7.89 -25.16
CA ASN A 350 1.18 7.72 -25.52
C ASN A 350 0.82 6.23 -25.48
N CYS A 351 -0.35 5.90 -24.92
CA CYS A 351 -0.82 4.51 -24.77
C CYS A 351 -1.24 3.84 -26.10
N GLY A 352 -1.10 4.54 -27.23
CA GLY A 352 -1.41 4.04 -28.57
C GLY A 352 -2.89 4.13 -28.95
N ALA A 353 -3.72 4.76 -28.12
CA ALA A 353 -5.09 5.12 -28.50
C ALA A 353 -5.03 6.12 -29.67
N ARG A 354 -5.81 5.89 -30.74
CA ARG A 354 -5.82 6.78 -31.91
C ARG A 354 -6.09 8.22 -31.44
N PRO A 355 -5.25 9.21 -31.82
CA PRO A 355 -5.56 10.60 -31.54
C PRO A 355 -6.95 10.93 -32.11
N GLN A 356 -7.75 11.69 -31.37
CA GLN A 356 -8.95 12.29 -31.96
C GLN A 356 -8.49 13.05 -33.21
N ALA A 357 -9.10 12.75 -34.36
CA ALA A 357 -8.96 13.62 -35.51
C ALA A 357 -9.48 14.99 -35.07
N VAL A 358 -8.56 15.93 -34.84
CA VAL A 358 -8.89 17.31 -34.50
C VAL A 358 -9.66 17.84 -35.71
N ARG A 359 -10.99 17.89 -35.61
CA ARG A 359 -11.79 18.61 -36.59
C ARG A 359 -11.42 20.10 -36.41
N PRO A 360 -11.03 20.81 -37.47
CA PRO A 360 -10.83 22.25 -37.38
C PRO A 360 -12.09 22.89 -36.80
N ALA A 361 -11.93 23.82 -35.87
CA ALA A 361 -13.04 24.53 -35.26
C ALA A 361 -13.88 25.19 -36.37
N ALA A 362 -15.08 24.66 -36.59
CA ALA A 362 -16.04 25.29 -37.49
C ALA A 362 -16.57 26.54 -36.79
N SER A 363 -16.32 27.69 -37.42
CA SER A 363 -16.89 28.98 -37.05
C SER A 363 -18.42 28.88 -36.93
N ALA A 364 -18.96 29.51 -35.89
CA ALA A 364 -20.38 29.65 -35.66
C ALA A 364 -21.08 30.29 -36.87
N SER A 365 -21.91 29.51 -37.58
CA SER A 365 -23.06 29.99 -38.36
C SER A 365 -23.78 28.80 -39.00
N THR A 366 -25.10 28.80 -38.85
CA THR A 366 -26.11 28.02 -39.61
C THR A 366 -26.05 26.49 -39.50
N ALA A 367 -27.04 25.95 -38.78
CA ALA A 367 -27.42 24.54 -38.83
C ALA A 367 -27.83 24.12 -40.25
N PRO A 368 -27.39 22.94 -40.70
CA PRO A 368 -28.14 22.15 -41.66
C PRO A 368 -28.62 20.85 -41.02
N THR A 369 -29.94 20.69 -41.04
CA THR A 369 -30.63 19.40 -41.03
C THR A 369 -30.15 18.51 -42.19
N ALA A 370 -29.73 17.27 -41.90
CA ALA A 370 -29.68 16.15 -42.84
C ALA A 370 -29.59 14.84 -42.02
N SER A 371 -30.70 14.17 -41.75
CA SER A 371 -31.33 13.11 -42.55
C SER A 371 -30.58 11.77 -42.46
N CYS A 372 -31.15 10.87 -41.65
CA CYS A 372 -30.88 9.44 -41.68
C CYS A 372 -31.24 8.84 -43.04
N THR A 373 -30.32 8.07 -43.61
CA THR A 373 -30.65 6.98 -44.53
C THR A 373 -29.71 5.80 -44.28
N SER A 374 -30.31 4.69 -43.83
CA SER A 374 -29.93 3.27 -43.94
C SER A 374 -28.52 2.82 -43.46
N THR A 375 -28.32 1.76 -42.66
CA THR A 375 -29.17 0.62 -42.27
C THR A 375 -28.48 -0.13 -41.13
N SER A 376 -29.29 -0.63 -40.18
CA SER A 376 -29.02 -1.68 -39.17
C SER A 376 -27.89 -1.47 -38.14
N THR A 377 -28.21 -0.90 -36.97
CA THR A 377 -28.22 -1.53 -35.61
C THR A 377 -28.27 -0.41 -34.55
N PRO A 378 -29.21 -0.40 -33.57
CA PRO A 378 -29.33 0.72 -32.64
C PRO A 378 -28.49 0.53 -31.35
N GLY A 379 -27.82 1.61 -30.93
CA GLY A 379 -27.76 2.00 -29.52
C GLY A 379 -26.46 1.75 -28.76
N CYS A 380 -25.46 2.60 -28.95
CA CYS A 380 -24.44 2.85 -27.92
C CYS A 380 -24.08 4.35 -27.94
N SER A 381 -24.74 5.14 -27.10
CA SER A 381 -24.47 6.56 -26.94
C SER A 381 -23.48 6.73 -25.78
N ALA A 382 -22.24 7.14 -26.08
CA ALA A 382 -21.28 7.55 -25.08
C ALA A 382 -21.67 8.95 -24.56
N ILE A 383 -22.05 9.04 -23.29
CA ILE A 383 -22.27 10.31 -22.60
C ILE A 383 -20.96 10.67 -21.90
N TRP A 384 -20.42 11.84 -22.23
CA TRP A 384 -19.30 12.46 -21.54
C TRP A 384 -19.87 13.43 -20.50
N THR A 385 -19.58 13.19 -19.22
CA THR A 385 -19.72 14.18 -18.13
C THR A 385 -18.48 14.13 -17.28
#